data_AF-A0A9D8K1Z8-F1
#
_entry.id   AF-A0A9D8K1Z8-F1
#
_cell.length_a   1.000
_cell.length_b   1.000
_cell.length_c   1.000
_cell.angle_alpha   90.00
_cell.angle_beta   90.00
_cell.angle_gamma   90.00
#
_symmetry.space_group_name_H-M   'P 1'
#
loop_
_entity.id
_entity.type
_entity.pdbx_description
1 polymer ?
#
loop_
_entity_poly.entity_id
_entity_poly.type
_entity_poly.pdbx_seq_one_letter_code
_entity_poly.pdbx_strand_id
1 'polypeptide(L)'
;MRRRLLLTFTLRSTALALVVVIAISFAALIGLFEFLEVKAIDAAFALRGPLPPTAPIVIVAIDDESFAQTQLQWPWPRAYMAQLISQIAAGKPKVITTDIFWYEPGNDPGGDEALAKAIAEAGNVILANDINRVEQAGFVLDQFRRPIPALEDSALHTGLANLYRDPADGFIRQMPVYLINEPDGRAYFSWAALTTLTYLGASIPESIRPSSVQFGGITVPLTEGRLIVNYRGKPGSAFTQIQAYQVASGEVYQQRGPDFFRDKIVLIGATSVVLQDVYSTPFEGSRLPMPGVEVNAHVIDTLLSQQFIYRWPVILGAVVTLFIGLLAYVFSGIPVPFLSLTLAFGSGLGYLGLWAFAFNTLRIEMYVVAPLVSLTLGYAVPSVERAISEQVEKRRVRGIFERFVSPEMVEQMIDRGLEAVRGQRAELTIMFSDIRGFTTLSEQMSPDDVVAILNEYLGVMSDVIHRHGGTIDKYEGDLIMAFFNAPLPQSDHAKRALQAAIENALHSRQTAGQVGQTGKPPHPV
;
A
#
# COMPACT_ATOMS: atom_id res chain seq x y z
N MET A 1 5.14 21.81 -39.00
CA MET A 1 5.85 20.62 -38.46
C MET A 1 5.80 20.53 -36.93
N ARG A 2 6.09 21.61 -36.17
CA ARG A 2 6.02 21.69 -34.69
C ARG A 2 4.72 21.16 -34.07
N ARG A 3 3.54 21.55 -34.59
CA ARG A 3 2.23 21.11 -34.06
C ARG A 3 1.97 19.60 -34.19
N ARG A 4 2.44 18.93 -35.25
CA ARG A 4 2.20 17.49 -35.46
C ARG A 4 3.07 16.62 -34.55
N LEU A 5 4.33 17.02 -34.33
CA LEU A 5 5.25 16.32 -33.43
C LEU A 5 4.87 16.47 -31.95
N LEU A 6 4.47 17.69 -31.54
CA LEU A 6 3.94 17.93 -30.21
C LEU A 6 2.65 17.12 -29.96
N LEU A 7 1.76 17.01 -30.96
CA LEU A 7 0.54 16.20 -30.84
C LEU A 7 0.86 14.70 -30.69
N THR A 8 1.77 14.15 -31.49
CA THR A 8 2.12 12.72 -31.39
C THR A 8 2.79 12.37 -30.07
N PHE A 9 3.52 13.33 -29.50
CA PHE A 9 4.18 13.13 -28.21
C PHE A 9 3.17 13.18 -27.05
N THR A 10 2.28 14.17 -27.04
CA THR A 10 1.21 14.26 -26.04
C THR A 10 0.20 13.13 -26.14
N LEU A 11 -0.03 12.57 -27.33
CA LEU A 11 -0.87 11.38 -27.53
C LEU A 11 -0.22 10.08 -27.02
N ARG A 12 1.11 9.96 -27.06
CA ARG A 12 1.81 8.79 -26.49
C ARG A 12 1.86 8.86 -24.96
N SER A 13 2.07 10.05 -24.40
CA SER A 13 2.14 10.23 -22.94
C SER A 13 0.79 10.01 -22.26
N THR A 14 -0.28 10.55 -22.85
CA THR A 14 -1.66 10.27 -22.43
C THR A 14 -1.97 8.78 -22.46
N ALA A 15 -1.57 8.07 -23.53
CA ALA A 15 -1.81 6.64 -23.66
C ALA A 15 -1.06 5.83 -22.60
N LEU A 16 0.22 6.11 -22.36
CA LEU A 16 1.01 5.41 -21.34
C LEU A 16 0.43 5.61 -19.93
N ALA A 17 0.11 6.85 -19.57
CA ALA A 17 -0.49 7.19 -18.29
C ALA A 17 -1.82 6.45 -18.06
N LEU A 18 -2.68 6.43 -19.09
CA LEU A 18 -3.97 5.77 -19.04
C LEU A 18 -3.80 4.25 -18.90
N VAL A 19 -2.86 3.64 -19.63
CA VAL A 19 -2.53 2.21 -19.50
C VAL A 19 -2.07 1.87 -18.09
N VAL A 20 -1.21 2.70 -17.48
CA VAL A 20 -0.74 2.49 -16.10
C VAL A 20 -1.91 2.57 -15.11
N VAL A 21 -2.76 3.59 -15.20
CA VAL A 21 -3.91 3.78 -14.30
C VAL A 21 -4.93 2.64 -14.45
N ILE A 22 -5.21 2.20 -15.69
CA ILE A 22 -6.08 1.05 -15.96
C ILE A 22 -5.45 -0.24 -15.41
N ALA A 23 -4.14 -0.45 -15.60
CA ALA A 23 -3.45 -1.62 -15.09
C ALA A 23 -3.49 -1.69 -13.55
N ILE A 24 -3.35 -0.56 -12.85
CA ILE A 24 -3.47 -0.49 -11.39
C ILE A 24 -4.90 -0.78 -10.94
N SER A 25 -5.90 -0.22 -11.64
CA SER A 25 -7.32 -0.49 -11.36
C SER A 25 -7.66 -1.97 -11.57
N PHE A 26 -7.15 -2.58 -12.65
CA PHE A 26 -7.30 -4.01 -12.90
C PHE A 26 -6.57 -4.87 -11.85
N ALA A 27 -5.36 -4.48 -11.46
CA ALA A 27 -4.62 -5.12 -10.38
C ALA A 27 -5.39 -5.09 -9.05
N ALA A 28 -6.12 -4.01 -8.78
CA ALA A 28 -7.02 -3.92 -7.62
C ALA A 28 -8.21 -4.88 -7.72
N LEU A 29 -8.80 -5.05 -8.92
CA LEU A 29 -9.92 -5.99 -9.14
C LEU A 29 -9.53 -7.44 -8.88
N ILE A 30 -8.31 -7.84 -9.24
CA ILE A 30 -7.81 -9.20 -9.04
C ILE A 30 -7.15 -9.43 -7.67
N GLY A 31 -7.20 -8.43 -6.77
CA GLY A 31 -6.69 -8.57 -5.40
C GLY A 31 -5.18 -8.46 -5.25
N LEU A 32 -4.43 -7.90 -6.22
CA LEU A 32 -2.96 -7.80 -6.13
C LEU A 32 -2.48 -7.00 -4.90
N PHE A 33 -3.30 -6.07 -4.41
CA PHE A 33 -3.00 -5.24 -3.25
C PHE A 33 -3.56 -5.77 -1.92
N GLU A 34 -4.23 -6.93 -1.91
CA GLU A 34 -4.99 -7.42 -0.75
C GLU A 34 -4.15 -7.52 0.53
N PHE A 35 -2.92 -8.01 0.42
CA PHE A 35 -1.99 -8.07 1.56
C PHE A 35 -1.74 -6.69 2.21
N LEU A 36 -1.58 -5.63 1.40
CA LEU A 36 -1.36 -4.29 1.94
C LEU A 36 -2.67 -3.66 2.43
N GLU A 37 -3.80 -3.99 1.81
CA GLU A 37 -5.11 -3.51 2.24
C GLU A 37 -5.47 -4.07 3.62
N VAL A 38 -5.18 -5.35 3.91
CA VAL A 38 -5.42 -5.90 5.26
C VAL A 38 -4.55 -5.24 6.32
N LYS A 39 -3.32 -4.83 5.98
CA LYS A 39 -2.46 -4.03 6.89
C LYS A 39 -2.98 -2.61 7.09
N ALA A 40 -3.62 -2.04 6.08
CA ALA A 40 -4.29 -0.76 6.25
C ALA A 40 -5.46 -0.86 7.23
N ILE A 41 -6.25 -1.94 7.21
CA ILE A 41 -7.32 -2.19 8.18
C ILE A 41 -6.76 -2.23 9.61
N ASP A 42 -5.66 -2.94 9.83
CA ASP A 42 -4.99 -2.99 11.13
C ASP A 42 -4.59 -1.58 11.59
N ALA A 43 -4.03 -0.77 10.68
CA ALA A 43 -3.71 0.62 10.97
C ALA A 43 -4.96 1.47 11.29
N ALA A 44 -6.10 1.19 10.66
CA ALA A 44 -7.35 1.87 10.95
C ALA A 44 -7.84 1.57 12.38
N PHE A 45 -7.78 0.31 12.81
CA PHE A 45 -8.08 -0.08 14.19
C PHE A 45 -7.11 0.57 15.19
N ALA A 46 -5.80 0.59 14.88
CA ALA A 46 -4.80 1.23 15.72
C ALA A 46 -5.03 2.75 15.87
N LEU A 47 -5.37 3.44 14.78
CA LEU A 47 -5.68 4.87 14.77
C LEU A 47 -6.97 5.20 15.54
N ARG A 48 -7.98 4.32 15.45
CA ARG A 48 -9.24 4.48 16.19
C ARG A 48 -9.05 4.40 17.69
N GLY A 49 -8.17 3.52 18.14
CA GLY A 49 -7.98 3.22 19.55
C GLY A 49 -9.14 2.41 20.15
N PRO A 50 -9.05 2.09 21.46
CA PRO A 50 -10.05 1.26 22.14
C PRO A 50 -11.39 1.98 22.28
N LEU A 51 -12.47 1.22 22.18
CA LEU A 51 -13.85 1.61 22.41
C LEU A 51 -14.39 0.82 23.60
N PRO A 52 -15.28 1.40 24.43
CA PRO A 52 -15.95 0.63 25.47
C PRO A 52 -16.83 -0.44 24.84
N PRO A 53 -16.92 -1.65 25.42
CA PRO A 53 -17.92 -2.64 25.02
C PRO A 53 -19.33 -2.11 25.34
N THR A 54 -20.32 -2.61 24.62
CA THR A 54 -21.73 -2.25 24.79
C THR A 54 -22.58 -3.40 25.30
N ALA A 55 -22.17 -4.64 25.01
CA ALA A 55 -22.85 -5.84 25.49
C ALA A 55 -22.44 -6.16 26.94
N PRO A 56 -23.37 -6.66 27.78
CA PRO A 56 -23.11 -7.02 29.17
C PRO A 56 -22.41 -8.39 29.26
N ILE A 57 -21.17 -8.46 28.75
CA ILE A 57 -20.37 -9.69 28.69
C ILE A 57 -19.41 -9.75 29.89
N VAL A 58 -19.35 -10.92 30.52
CA VAL A 58 -18.34 -11.27 31.53
C VAL A 58 -17.61 -12.53 31.06
N ILE A 59 -16.28 -12.48 31.07
CA ILE A 59 -15.44 -13.63 30.79
C ILE A 59 -15.01 -14.25 32.12
N VAL A 60 -15.35 -15.51 32.33
CA VAL A 60 -14.85 -16.34 33.42
C VAL A 60 -13.61 -17.04 32.91
N ALA A 61 -12.46 -16.51 33.32
CA ALA A 61 -11.14 -16.82 32.80
C ALA A 61 -10.58 -18.11 33.41
N ILE A 62 -10.23 -19.06 32.56
CA ILE A 62 -9.37 -20.20 32.89
C ILE A 62 -7.93 -19.74 32.67
N ASP A 63 -7.35 -19.21 33.74
CA ASP A 63 -6.07 -18.50 33.75
C ASP A 63 -5.05 -19.15 34.68
N ASP A 64 -3.80 -18.69 34.61
CA ASP A 64 -2.68 -19.21 35.40
C ASP A 64 -2.92 -19.06 36.91
N GLU A 65 -3.62 -18.00 37.33
CA GLU A 65 -3.98 -17.81 38.74
C GLU A 65 -5.02 -18.85 39.20
N SER A 66 -6.03 -19.16 38.39
CA SER A 66 -6.98 -20.25 38.69
C SER A 66 -6.29 -21.60 38.79
N PHE A 67 -5.31 -21.90 37.93
CA PHE A 67 -4.49 -23.10 38.07
C PHE A 67 -3.67 -23.11 39.37
N ALA A 68 -3.05 -21.98 39.71
CA ALA A 68 -2.26 -21.85 40.94
C ALA A 68 -3.10 -21.97 42.21
N GLN A 69 -4.34 -21.45 42.23
CA GLN A 69 -5.21 -21.52 43.41
C GLN A 69 -5.89 -22.88 43.55
N THR A 70 -6.29 -23.51 42.44
CA THR A 70 -7.01 -24.79 42.48
C THR A 70 -6.08 -26.00 42.59
N GLN A 71 -4.83 -25.90 42.10
CA GLN A 71 -3.88 -27.01 41.97
C GLN A 71 -4.42 -28.18 41.14
N LEU A 72 -5.42 -27.93 40.27
CA LEU A 72 -6.01 -28.92 39.38
C LEU A 72 -5.26 -28.97 38.05
N GLN A 73 -5.12 -30.16 37.47
CA GLN A 73 -4.55 -30.34 36.13
C GLN A 73 -5.62 -30.16 35.05
N TRP A 74 -5.20 -29.68 33.87
CA TRP A 74 -6.07 -29.61 32.70
C TRP A 74 -6.15 -30.98 31.98
N PRO A 75 -7.31 -31.40 31.44
CA PRO A 75 -8.62 -30.78 31.61
C PRO A 75 -9.11 -30.88 33.07
N TRP A 76 -9.73 -29.81 33.57
CA TRP A 76 -10.26 -29.80 34.93
C TRP A 76 -11.36 -30.88 35.11
N PRO A 77 -11.51 -31.45 36.32
CA PRO A 77 -12.56 -32.42 36.61
C PRO A 77 -13.95 -31.88 36.25
N ARG A 78 -14.80 -32.73 35.67
CA ARG A 78 -16.15 -32.36 35.26
C ARG A 78 -17.01 -31.93 36.45
N ALA A 79 -16.80 -32.53 37.62
CA ALA A 79 -17.43 -32.08 38.86
C ALA A 79 -17.07 -30.63 39.24
N TYR A 80 -15.83 -30.19 38.99
CA TYR A 80 -15.41 -28.80 39.21
C TYR A 80 -16.08 -27.84 38.22
N MET A 81 -16.16 -28.25 36.95
CA MET A 81 -16.88 -27.49 35.92
C MET A 81 -18.39 -27.41 36.23
N ALA A 82 -18.98 -28.47 36.78
CA ALA A 82 -20.36 -28.49 37.23
C ALA A 82 -20.60 -27.49 38.37
N GLN A 83 -19.70 -27.46 39.37
CA GLN A 83 -19.73 -26.47 40.44
C GLN A 83 -19.64 -25.04 39.88
N LEU A 84 -18.73 -24.80 38.93
CA LEU A 84 -18.55 -23.49 38.31
C LEU A 84 -19.84 -23.03 37.59
N ILE A 85 -20.45 -23.89 36.77
CA ILE A 85 -21.70 -23.59 36.07
C ILE A 85 -22.84 -23.35 37.06
N SER A 86 -22.98 -24.19 38.09
CA SER A 86 -24.01 -24.01 39.12
C SER A 86 -23.85 -22.70 39.89
N GLN A 87 -22.61 -22.31 40.22
CA GLN A 87 -22.33 -21.02 40.85
C GLN A 87 -22.73 -19.87 39.94
N ILE A 88 -22.38 -19.91 38.65
CA ILE A 88 -22.77 -18.88 37.68
C ILE A 88 -24.30 -18.82 37.53
N ALA A 89 -24.96 -19.97 37.40
CA ALA A 89 -26.41 -20.08 37.24
C ALA A 89 -27.18 -19.50 38.42
N ALA A 90 -26.67 -19.61 39.65
CA ALA A 90 -27.27 -19.00 40.84
C ALA A 90 -27.43 -17.48 40.72
N GLY A 91 -26.53 -16.81 40.00
CA GLY A 91 -26.58 -15.38 39.70
C GLY A 91 -27.53 -14.98 38.56
N LYS A 92 -28.27 -15.93 37.99
CA LYS A 92 -29.31 -15.75 36.94
C LYS A 92 -28.83 -14.96 35.71
N PRO A 93 -27.75 -15.39 35.05
CA PRO A 93 -27.36 -14.83 33.75
C PRO A 93 -28.41 -15.12 32.69
N LYS A 94 -28.35 -14.38 31.58
CA LYS A 94 -29.20 -14.64 30.41
C LYS A 94 -28.71 -15.86 29.65
N VAL A 95 -27.40 -15.97 29.47
CA VAL A 95 -26.76 -17.07 28.75
C VAL A 95 -25.42 -17.40 29.41
N ILE A 96 -25.13 -18.69 29.55
CA ILE A 96 -23.82 -19.20 29.96
C ILE A 96 -23.25 -19.96 28.77
N THR A 97 -21.99 -19.75 28.43
CA THR A 97 -21.36 -20.49 27.33
C THR A 97 -19.98 -20.98 27.71
N THR A 98 -19.59 -22.12 27.13
CA THR A 98 -18.27 -22.72 27.38
C THR A 98 -17.48 -22.83 26.08
N ASP A 99 -16.33 -22.18 26.02
CA ASP A 99 -15.33 -22.31 24.96
C ASP A 99 -14.40 -23.49 25.28
N ILE A 100 -15.00 -24.67 25.43
CA ILE A 100 -14.33 -25.93 25.77
C ILE A 100 -14.98 -27.04 24.96
N PHE A 101 -14.15 -27.86 24.32
CA PHE A 101 -14.60 -29.00 23.55
C PHE A 101 -14.74 -30.25 24.43
N TRP A 102 -15.94 -30.83 24.43
CA TRP A 102 -16.29 -31.97 25.28
C TRP A 102 -16.46 -33.26 24.47
N TYR A 103 -15.48 -33.58 23.62
CA TYR A 103 -15.58 -34.69 22.67
C TYR A 103 -15.38 -36.07 23.28
N GLU A 104 -14.79 -36.13 24.47
CA GLU A 104 -14.47 -37.36 25.17
C GLU A 104 -15.05 -37.34 26.60
N PRO A 105 -15.36 -38.52 27.18
CA PRO A 105 -15.79 -38.64 28.57
C PRO A 105 -14.79 -38.03 29.56
N GLY A 106 -15.29 -37.56 30.70
CA GLY A 106 -14.47 -37.07 31.80
C GLY A 106 -13.61 -38.16 32.44
N ASN A 107 -12.49 -37.74 33.06
CA ASN A 107 -11.60 -38.63 33.80
C ASN A 107 -12.04 -38.86 35.26
N ASP A 108 -13.00 -38.07 35.77
CA ASP A 108 -13.53 -38.17 37.11
C ASP A 108 -14.84 -39.00 37.16
N PRO A 109 -14.93 -40.04 38.01
CA PRO A 109 -16.13 -40.88 38.13
C PRO A 109 -17.38 -40.06 38.51
N GLY A 110 -18.47 -40.21 37.75
CA GLY A 110 -19.72 -39.48 37.99
C GLY A 110 -19.69 -38.01 37.55
N GLY A 111 -18.57 -37.55 37.00
CA GLY A 111 -18.34 -36.16 36.64
C GLY A 111 -19.18 -35.68 35.47
N ASP A 112 -19.31 -36.49 34.42
CA ASP A 112 -20.12 -36.16 33.25
C ASP A 112 -21.61 -36.04 33.62
N GLU A 113 -22.11 -36.91 34.51
CA GLU A 113 -23.48 -36.82 35.03
C GLU A 113 -23.68 -35.56 35.88
N ALA A 114 -22.71 -35.20 36.72
CA ALA A 114 -22.76 -33.98 37.52
C ALA A 114 -22.78 -32.73 36.63
N LEU A 115 -21.95 -32.70 35.60
CA LEU A 115 -21.88 -31.60 34.64
C LEU A 115 -23.15 -31.51 33.79
N ALA A 116 -23.64 -32.63 33.25
CA ALA A 116 -24.90 -32.70 32.51
C ALA A 116 -26.06 -32.17 33.35
N LYS A 117 -26.15 -32.58 34.62
CA LYS A 117 -27.16 -32.09 35.56
C LYS A 117 -27.06 -30.58 35.78
N ALA A 118 -25.86 -30.05 36.02
CA ALA A 118 -25.66 -28.61 36.21
C ALA A 118 -26.05 -27.79 34.96
N ILE A 119 -25.72 -28.30 33.77
CA ILE A 119 -26.10 -27.70 32.49
C ILE A 119 -27.63 -27.69 32.33
N ALA A 120 -28.28 -28.82 32.57
CA ALA A 120 -29.73 -28.96 32.46
C ALA A 120 -30.49 -28.10 33.48
N GLU A 121 -30.00 -28.01 34.73
CA GLU A 121 -30.59 -27.18 35.79
C GLU A 121 -30.44 -25.68 35.50
N ALA A 122 -29.33 -25.26 34.87
CA ALA A 122 -29.14 -23.89 34.42
C ALA A 122 -30.08 -23.52 33.26
N GLY A 123 -30.31 -24.44 32.33
CA GLY A 123 -31.31 -24.31 31.25
C GLY A 123 -30.97 -23.29 30.15
N ASN A 124 -29.83 -22.60 30.24
CA ASN A 124 -29.40 -21.56 29.31
C ASN A 124 -27.91 -21.68 28.93
N VAL A 125 -27.39 -22.91 28.92
CA VAL A 125 -25.99 -23.20 28.61
C VAL A 125 -25.81 -23.56 27.14
N ILE A 126 -24.80 -22.97 26.49
CA ILE A 126 -24.39 -23.28 25.11
C ILE A 126 -22.97 -23.85 25.12
N LEU A 127 -22.80 -25.03 24.51
CA LEU A 127 -21.52 -25.71 24.40
C LEU A 127 -20.87 -25.46 23.03
N ALA A 128 -19.54 -25.55 22.97
CA ALA A 128 -18.78 -25.45 21.74
C ALA A 128 -18.74 -26.80 20.99
N ASN A 129 -18.87 -26.74 19.68
CA ASN A 129 -18.60 -27.83 18.73
C ASN A 129 -17.75 -27.27 17.57
N ASP A 130 -17.27 -28.12 16.66
CA ASP A 130 -16.55 -27.65 15.48
C ASP A 130 -16.67 -28.60 14.28
N ILE A 131 -16.47 -28.04 13.08
CA ILE A 131 -16.26 -28.81 11.85
C ILE A 131 -14.77 -28.76 11.54
N ASN A 132 -14.09 -29.89 11.70
CA ASN A 132 -12.66 -30.00 11.42
C ASN A 132 -12.44 -30.53 9.99
N ARG A 133 -11.69 -29.79 9.16
CA ARG A 133 -11.28 -30.26 7.83
C ARG A 133 -10.07 -31.18 7.96
N VAL A 134 -10.27 -32.46 7.73
CA VAL A 134 -9.20 -33.46 7.74
C VAL A 134 -8.88 -33.86 6.32
N GLU A 135 -7.64 -33.63 5.90
CA GLU A 135 -7.14 -34.14 4.64
C GLU A 135 -6.66 -35.58 4.83
N GLN A 136 -7.38 -36.54 4.25
CA GLN A 136 -7.10 -37.96 4.38
C GLN A 136 -7.08 -38.62 3.00
N ALA A 137 -5.94 -39.23 2.64
CA ALA A 137 -5.73 -39.93 1.37
C ALA A 137 -6.04 -39.09 0.11
N GLY A 138 -5.77 -37.77 0.16
CA GLY A 138 -6.02 -36.83 -0.94
C GLY A 138 -7.47 -36.33 -1.04
N PHE A 139 -8.34 -36.69 -0.09
CA PHE A 139 -9.68 -36.14 0.06
C PHE A 139 -9.72 -35.20 1.27
N VAL A 140 -10.41 -34.07 1.13
CA VAL A 140 -10.75 -33.21 2.27
C VAL A 140 -12.10 -33.67 2.80
N LEU A 141 -12.14 -34.10 4.07
CA LEU A 141 -13.35 -34.53 4.75
C LEU A 141 -13.64 -33.57 5.91
N ASP A 142 -14.84 -32.99 5.90
CA ASP A 142 -15.39 -32.25 7.03
C ASP A 142 -15.84 -33.24 8.12
N GLN A 143 -15.17 -33.22 9.27
CA GLN A 143 -15.54 -33.98 10.46
C GLN A 143 -16.26 -33.06 11.46
N PHE A 144 -17.57 -33.25 11.58
CA PHE A 144 -18.36 -32.54 12.59
C PHE A 144 -18.18 -33.21 13.96
N ARG A 145 -17.47 -32.55 14.87
CA ARG A 145 -17.21 -33.04 16.23
C ARG A 145 -18.16 -32.37 17.20
N ARG A 146 -18.86 -33.19 17.98
CA ARG A 146 -19.93 -32.76 18.90
C ARG A 146 -19.57 -33.17 20.34
N PRO A 147 -20.09 -32.46 21.36
CA PRO A 147 -19.98 -32.91 22.74
C PRO A 147 -20.50 -34.34 22.91
N ILE A 148 -20.04 -35.03 23.94
CA ILE A 148 -20.61 -36.34 24.32
C ILE A 148 -22.14 -36.23 24.50
N PRO A 149 -22.92 -37.27 24.15
CA PRO A 149 -24.38 -37.18 24.13
C PRO A 149 -25.00 -36.68 25.45
N ALA A 150 -24.48 -37.12 26.59
CA ALA A 150 -24.96 -36.69 27.91
C ALA A 150 -24.93 -35.17 28.11
N LEU A 151 -23.90 -34.49 27.58
CA LEU A 151 -23.75 -33.04 27.69
C LEU A 151 -24.48 -32.32 26.57
N GLU A 152 -24.46 -32.86 25.36
CA GLU A 152 -25.18 -32.29 24.22
C GLU A 152 -26.69 -32.25 24.45
N ASP A 153 -27.29 -33.36 24.94
CA ASP A 153 -28.73 -33.46 25.20
C ASP A 153 -29.17 -32.56 26.37
N SER A 154 -28.25 -32.21 27.26
CA SER A 154 -28.50 -31.33 28.41
C SER A 154 -28.35 -29.85 28.08
N ALA A 155 -27.58 -29.51 27.05
CA ALA A 155 -27.32 -28.13 26.64
C ALA A 155 -28.50 -27.54 25.88
N LEU A 156 -28.68 -26.22 25.97
CA LEU A 156 -29.72 -25.54 25.20
C LEU A 156 -29.40 -25.60 23.70
N HIS A 157 -28.14 -25.34 23.35
CA HIS A 157 -27.62 -25.41 21.99
C HIS A 157 -26.14 -25.85 21.97
N THR A 158 -25.68 -26.34 20.82
CA THR A 158 -24.25 -26.54 20.52
C THR A 158 -23.87 -25.72 19.30
N GLY A 159 -22.80 -24.91 19.39
CA GLY A 159 -22.44 -23.92 18.37
C GLY A 159 -20.99 -23.99 17.91
N LEU A 160 -20.76 -23.65 16.64
CA LEU A 160 -19.44 -23.81 16.03
C LEU A 160 -18.45 -22.77 16.56
N ALA A 161 -17.38 -23.23 17.21
CA ALA A 161 -16.25 -22.41 17.62
C ALA A 161 -15.18 -22.27 16.52
N ASN A 162 -15.51 -22.64 15.28
CA ASN A 162 -14.63 -22.49 14.13
C ASN A 162 -14.21 -21.02 13.93
N LEU A 163 -12.92 -20.83 13.67
CA LEU A 163 -12.32 -19.53 13.41
C LEU A 163 -11.94 -19.40 11.94
N TYR A 164 -11.99 -18.18 11.42
CA TYR A 164 -11.45 -17.87 10.10
C TYR A 164 -10.14 -17.10 10.24
N ARG A 165 -9.05 -17.71 9.76
CA ARG A 165 -7.73 -17.08 9.69
C ARG A 165 -7.56 -16.47 8.30
N ASP A 166 -7.24 -15.17 8.26
CA ASP A 166 -6.99 -14.45 7.01
C ASP A 166 -5.84 -15.14 6.24
N PRO A 167 -6.02 -15.53 4.97
CA PRO A 167 -4.98 -16.19 4.18
C PRO A 167 -3.71 -15.35 4.03
N ALA A 168 -3.81 -14.02 4.16
CA ALA A 168 -2.68 -13.11 3.98
C ALA A 168 -1.63 -13.20 5.11
N ASP A 169 -2.05 -13.39 6.36
CA ASP A 169 -1.18 -13.35 7.54
C ASP A 169 -1.64 -14.18 8.75
N GLY A 170 -2.78 -14.86 8.66
CA GLY A 170 -3.32 -15.72 9.70
C GLY A 170 -4.11 -14.98 10.79
N PHE A 171 -4.30 -13.67 10.69
CA PHE A 171 -5.02 -12.89 11.71
C PHE A 171 -6.52 -13.15 11.62
N ILE A 172 -7.21 -12.98 12.75
CA ILE A 172 -8.67 -13.08 12.81
C ILE A 172 -9.26 -11.69 12.65
N ARG A 173 -9.66 -11.34 11.43
CA ARG A 173 -10.41 -10.10 11.12
C ARG A 173 -11.90 -10.35 10.91
N GLN A 174 -12.23 -11.56 10.51
CA GLN A 174 -13.57 -12.01 10.20
C GLN A 174 -13.86 -13.31 10.93
N MET A 175 -15.12 -13.53 11.27
CA MET A 175 -15.59 -14.73 11.95
C MET A 175 -16.80 -15.32 11.22
N PRO A 176 -16.85 -16.65 11.02
CA PRO A 176 -18.04 -17.27 10.42
C PRO A 176 -19.25 -17.07 11.35
N VAL A 177 -20.38 -16.66 10.77
CA VAL A 177 -21.66 -16.61 11.51
C VAL A 177 -22.39 -17.94 11.41
N TYR A 178 -22.16 -18.67 10.31
CA TYR A 178 -22.57 -20.04 10.11
C TYR A 178 -21.55 -20.74 9.20
N LEU A 179 -21.52 -22.06 9.24
CA LEU A 179 -20.85 -22.91 8.26
C LEU A 179 -21.85 -23.93 7.73
N ILE A 180 -21.68 -24.31 6.46
CA ILE A 180 -22.43 -25.42 5.88
C ILE A 180 -21.57 -26.67 6.06
N ASN A 181 -22.13 -27.69 6.70
CA ASN A 181 -21.49 -28.99 6.80
C ASN A 181 -21.70 -29.73 5.48
N GLU A 182 -20.65 -29.93 4.69
CA GLU A 182 -20.76 -30.52 3.34
C GLU A 182 -21.47 -31.89 3.32
N PRO A 183 -21.24 -32.82 4.28
CA PRO A 183 -21.87 -34.14 4.29
C PRO A 183 -23.40 -34.13 4.42
N ASP A 184 -23.98 -33.20 5.19
CA ASP A 184 -25.45 -33.16 5.42
C ASP A 184 -26.13 -31.96 4.74
N GLY A 185 -25.36 -31.02 4.17
CA GLY A 185 -25.83 -29.82 3.49
C GLY A 185 -26.52 -28.80 4.41
N ARG A 186 -26.45 -28.98 5.74
CA ARG A 186 -27.11 -28.10 6.72
C ARG A 186 -26.18 -27.00 7.17
N ALA A 187 -26.78 -25.84 7.45
CA ALA A 187 -26.07 -24.73 8.05
C ALA A 187 -26.10 -24.85 9.58
N TYR A 188 -24.93 -24.76 10.18
CA TYR A 188 -24.72 -24.72 11.62
C TYR A 188 -24.23 -23.33 11.99
N PHE A 189 -24.84 -22.73 12.99
CA PHE A 189 -24.49 -21.38 13.43
C PHE A 189 -23.28 -21.41 14.36
N SER A 190 -22.49 -20.33 14.32
CA SER A 190 -21.36 -20.20 15.22
C SER A 190 -21.80 -20.06 16.67
N TRP A 191 -20.88 -20.41 17.57
CA TRP A 191 -21.07 -20.30 19.01
C TRP A 191 -21.48 -18.88 19.40
N ALA A 192 -20.76 -17.86 18.93
CA ALA A 192 -21.10 -16.45 19.16
C ALA A 192 -22.49 -16.06 18.59
N ALA A 193 -22.87 -16.60 17.43
CA ALA A 193 -24.16 -16.36 16.81
C ALA A 193 -25.31 -16.91 17.66
N LEU A 194 -25.21 -18.16 18.13
CA LEU A 194 -26.23 -18.79 18.98
C LEU A 194 -26.31 -18.13 20.36
N THR A 195 -25.19 -17.70 20.93
CA THR A 195 -25.15 -16.90 22.17
C THR A 195 -25.95 -15.61 22.01
N THR A 196 -25.76 -14.92 20.89
CA THR A 196 -26.47 -13.67 20.58
C THR A 196 -27.97 -13.93 20.41
N LEU A 197 -28.36 -14.95 19.65
CA LEU A 197 -29.78 -15.29 19.45
C LEU A 197 -30.48 -15.65 20.76
N THR A 198 -29.83 -16.47 21.59
CA THR A 198 -30.34 -16.87 22.90
C THR A 198 -30.51 -15.67 23.82
N TYR A 199 -29.51 -14.77 23.85
CA TYR A 199 -29.58 -13.54 24.64
C TYR A 199 -30.75 -12.64 24.22
N LEU A 200 -31.01 -12.54 22.92
CA LEU A 200 -32.12 -11.77 22.35
C LEU A 200 -33.48 -12.49 22.49
N GLY A 201 -33.51 -13.77 22.89
CA GLY A 201 -34.72 -14.59 22.86
C GLY A 201 -35.26 -14.83 21.44
N ALA A 202 -34.37 -14.82 20.44
CA ALA A 202 -34.71 -14.95 19.03
C ALA A 202 -34.56 -16.40 18.55
N SER A 203 -35.39 -16.81 17.58
CA SER A 203 -35.26 -18.11 16.92
C SER A 203 -34.11 -18.13 15.93
N ILE A 204 -33.59 -19.34 15.68
CA ILE A 204 -32.57 -19.57 14.65
C ILE A 204 -33.16 -19.17 13.27
N PRO A 205 -32.41 -18.44 12.43
CA PRO A 205 -32.88 -18.00 11.12
C PRO A 205 -33.16 -19.18 10.19
N GLU A 206 -34.34 -19.21 9.56
CA GLU A 206 -34.70 -20.26 8.58
C GLU A 206 -34.04 -20.06 7.22
N SER A 207 -33.76 -18.81 6.85
CA SER A 207 -33.13 -18.46 5.56
C SER A 207 -31.78 -17.81 5.77
N ILE A 208 -30.78 -18.32 5.06
CA ILE A 208 -29.40 -17.85 5.14
C ILE A 208 -28.98 -17.36 3.76
N ARG A 209 -28.32 -16.20 3.70
CA ARG A 209 -27.70 -15.69 2.47
C ARG A 209 -26.22 -15.40 2.74
N PRO A 210 -25.33 -15.63 1.76
CA PRO A 210 -23.90 -15.34 1.93
C PRO A 210 -23.58 -13.88 2.26
N SER A 211 -24.45 -12.94 1.86
CA SER A 211 -24.29 -11.50 2.05
C SER A 211 -24.94 -10.95 3.32
N SER A 212 -25.89 -11.69 3.91
CA SER A 212 -26.67 -11.20 5.05
C SER A 212 -27.49 -12.29 5.71
N VAL A 213 -27.71 -12.17 7.01
CA VAL A 213 -28.58 -13.08 7.77
C VAL A 213 -29.37 -12.31 8.83
N GLN A 214 -30.59 -12.73 9.12
CA GLN A 214 -31.50 -12.00 10.03
C GLN A 214 -31.51 -12.62 11.43
N PHE A 215 -31.11 -11.86 12.45
CA PHE A 215 -30.98 -12.28 13.85
C PHE A 215 -31.95 -11.49 14.72
N GLY A 216 -33.11 -12.08 15.10
CA GLY A 216 -34.05 -11.41 16.01
C GLY A 216 -34.52 -10.02 15.54
N GLY A 217 -34.68 -9.83 14.23
CA GLY A 217 -35.03 -8.54 13.62
C GLY A 217 -33.84 -7.68 13.17
N ILE A 218 -32.60 -8.06 13.53
CA ILE A 218 -31.36 -7.40 13.11
C ILE A 218 -30.89 -8.02 11.79
N THR A 219 -30.51 -7.20 10.80
CA THR A 219 -29.86 -7.71 9.58
C THR A 219 -28.35 -7.64 9.76
N VAL A 220 -27.71 -8.80 9.92
CA VAL A 220 -26.25 -8.91 10.05
C VAL A 220 -25.64 -8.94 8.64
N PRO A 221 -24.80 -7.97 8.27
CA PRO A 221 -24.09 -7.99 7.00
C PRO A 221 -22.98 -9.03 7.03
N LEU A 222 -22.86 -9.80 5.95
CA LEU A 222 -21.86 -10.85 5.82
C LEU A 222 -21.07 -10.69 4.51
N THR A 223 -19.83 -11.15 4.54
CA THR A 223 -18.99 -11.36 3.36
C THR A 223 -18.72 -12.85 3.27
N GLU A 224 -19.44 -13.54 2.37
CA GLU A 224 -19.33 -15.01 2.19
C GLU A 224 -19.63 -15.79 3.48
N GLY A 225 -20.68 -15.42 4.21
CA GLY A 225 -21.04 -16.08 5.48
C GLY A 225 -20.25 -15.61 6.70
N ARG A 226 -19.28 -14.71 6.52
CA ARG A 226 -18.41 -14.19 7.59
C ARG A 226 -18.78 -12.76 7.99
N LEU A 227 -18.74 -12.47 9.28
CA LEU A 227 -18.88 -11.15 9.85
C LEU A 227 -17.50 -10.52 10.06
N ILE A 228 -17.32 -9.25 9.65
CA ILE A 228 -16.13 -8.47 10.04
C ILE A 228 -16.26 -8.08 11.51
N VAL A 229 -15.27 -8.47 12.32
CA VAL A 229 -15.32 -8.28 13.77
C VAL A 229 -14.96 -6.82 14.09
N ASN A 230 -15.85 -6.12 14.78
CA ASN A 230 -15.57 -4.78 15.28
C ASN A 230 -14.90 -4.84 16.65
N TYR A 231 -13.61 -5.21 16.67
CA TYR A 231 -12.81 -5.32 17.89
C TYR A 231 -12.92 -4.06 18.74
N ARG A 232 -13.02 -4.18 20.06
CA ARG A 232 -13.20 -3.05 20.99
C ARG A 232 -11.91 -2.58 21.63
N GLY A 233 -10.90 -3.42 21.75
CA GLY A 233 -9.68 -3.03 22.44
C GLY A 233 -8.57 -4.04 22.28
N LYS A 234 -7.53 -3.82 23.08
CA LYS A 234 -6.41 -4.74 23.19
C LYS A 234 -6.82 -5.99 23.98
N PRO A 235 -6.09 -7.11 23.85
CA PRO A 235 -6.32 -8.30 24.66
C PRO A 235 -6.43 -7.96 26.16
N GLY A 236 -7.45 -8.49 26.82
CA GLY A 236 -7.73 -8.29 28.24
C GLY A 236 -8.25 -6.91 28.64
N SER A 237 -8.39 -5.96 27.71
CA SER A 237 -8.78 -4.58 28.05
C SER A 237 -10.25 -4.26 27.80
N ALA A 238 -10.94 -5.05 26.99
CA ALA A 238 -12.28 -4.71 26.52
C ALA A 238 -13.37 -5.17 27.48
N PHE A 239 -13.33 -6.41 27.96
CA PHE A 239 -14.42 -7.03 28.73
C PHE A 239 -14.02 -7.26 30.19
N THR A 240 -15.02 -7.35 31.07
CA THR A 240 -14.76 -7.71 32.48
C THR A 240 -14.34 -9.17 32.54
N GLN A 241 -13.15 -9.43 33.07
CA GLN A 241 -12.63 -10.77 33.32
C GLN A 241 -12.65 -11.08 34.82
N ILE A 242 -13.13 -12.26 35.18
CA ILE A 242 -13.13 -12.80 36.55
C ILE A 242 -12.49 -14.17 36.52
N GLN A 243 -11.61 -14.46 37.47
CA GLN A 243 -10.93 -15.76 37.55
C GLN A 243 -11.92 -16.88 37.89
N ALA A 244 -11.82 -18.01 37.20
CA ALA A 244 -12.71 -19.15 37.40
C ALA A 244 -12.73 -19.64 38.86
N TYR A 245 -11.58 -19.62 39.55
CA TYR A 245 -11.51 -20.04 40.95
C TYR A 245 -12.37 -19.16 41.88
N GLN A 246 -12.44 -17.84 41.64
CA GLN A 246 -13.25 -16.90 42.44
C GLN A 246 -14.74 -17.15 42.26
N VAL A 247 -15.14 -17.61 41.08
CA VAL A 247 -16.53 -17.96 40.79
C VAL A 247 -16.87 -19.31 41.44
N ALA A 248 -16.01 -20.32 41.30
CA ALA A 248 -16.22 -21.63 41.91
C ALA A 248 -16.27 -21.58 43.44
N SER A 249 -15.46 -20.73 44.08
CA SER A 249 -15.45 -20.52 45.53
C SER A 249 -16.60 -19.65 46.04
N GLY A 250 -17.33 -18.97 45.15
CA GLY A 250 -18.37 -18.00 45.50
C GLY A 250 -17.83 -16.64 45.98
N GLU A 251 -16.51 -16.42 45.95
CA GLU A 251 -15.86 -15.16 46.31
C GLU A 251 -16.37 -13.98 45.47
N VAL A 252 -16.69 -14.23 44.20
CA VAL A 252 -17.25 -13.21 43.29
C VAL A 252 -18.51 -12.55 43.85
N TYR A 253 -19.39 -13.30 44.53
CA TYR A 253 -20.63 -12.78 45.11
C TYR A 253 -20.39 -11.94 46.36
N GLN A 254 -19.32 -12.24 47.11
CA GLN A 254 -18.92 -11.46 48.27
C GLN A 254 -18.33 -10.11 47.83
N GLN A 255 -17.53 -10.11 46.76
CA GLN A 255 -16.84 -8.92 46.27
C GLN A 255 -17.72 -8.02 45.37
N ARG A 256 -18.57 -8.62 44.52
CA ARG A 256 -19.33 -7.92 43.47
C ARG A 256 -20.83 -7.88 43.71
N GLY A 257 -21.32 -8.60 44.73
CA GLY A 257 -22.74 -8.71 45.08
C GLY A 257 -23.45 -9.89 44.40
N PRO A 258 -24.65 -10.27 44.91
CA PRO A 258 -25.38 -11.47 44.47
C PRO A 258 -25.91 -11.37 43.03
N ASP A 259 -26.22 -10.16 42.56
CA ASP A 259 -26.76 -9.91 41.22
C ASP A 259 -25.67 -9.70 40.15
N PHE A 260 -24.40 -10.03 40.45
CA PHE A 260 -23.30 -9.73 39.54
C PHE A 260 -23.46 -10.35 38.14
N PHE A 261 -24.00 -11.57 38.05
CA PHE A 261 -24.23 -12.24 36.76
C PHE A 261 -25.62 -11.96 36.16
N ARG A 262 -26.48 -11.24 36.88
CA ARG A 262 -27.87 -11.03 36.48
C ARG A 262 -27.96 -10.32 35.14
N ASP A 263 -28.76 -10.87 34.24
CA ASP A 263 -29.00 -10.34 32.89
C ASP A 263 -27.76 -10.27 31.97
N LYS A 264 -26.63 -10.91 32.35
CA LYS A 264 -25.37 -10.90 31.60
C LYS A 264 -25.19 -12.11 30.70
N ILE A 265 -24.24 -12.00 29.77
CA ILE A 265 -23.69 -13.10 28.98
C ILE A 265 -22.40 -13.53 29.66
N VAL A 266 -22.30 -14.79 30.05
CA VAL A 266 -21.13 -15.32 30.77
C VAL A 266 -20.41 -16.31 29.88
N LEU A 267 -19.17 -15.97 29.50
CA LEU A 267 -18.32 -16.81 28.66
C LEU A 267 -17.25 -17.47 29.52
N ILE A 268 -17.22 -18.80 29.57
CA ILE A 268 -16.20 -19.56 30.28
C ILE A 268 -15.18 -20.05 29.25
N GLY A 269 -13.91 -19.68 29.38
CA GLY A 269 -12.90 -20.07 28.40
C GLY A 269 -11.46 -19.83 28.82
N ALA A 270 -10.54 -20.41 28.06
CA ALA A 270 -9.11 -20.28 28.27
C ALA A 270 -8.64 -18.85 28.02
N THR A 271 -7.91 -18.29 28.98
CA THR A 271 -7.14 -17.03 28.78
C THR A 271 -5.64 -17.22 29.04
N SER A 272 -5.25 -18.35 29.64
CA SER A 272 -3.85 -18.75 29.74
C SER A 272 -3.25 -19.07 28.37
N VAL A 273 -2.06 -18.54 28.11
CA VAL A 273 -1.27 -18.84 26.89
C VAL A 273 -0.87 -20.31 26.82
N VAL A 274 -0.76 -21.00 27.96
CA VAL A 274 -0.39 -22.42 28.04
C VAL A 274 -1.44 -23.31 27.36
N LEU A 275 -2.71 -22.90 27.40
CA LEU A 275 -3.80 -23.63 26.75
C LEU A 275 -3.84 -23.41 25.23
N GLN A 276 -2.93 -22.59 24.69
CA GLN A 276 -2.72 -22.34 23.25
C GLN A 276 -3.93 -21.83 22.46
N ASP A 277 -5.00 -21.42 23.14
CA ASP A 277 -6.19 -20.83 22.52
C ASP A 277 -6.02 -19.30 22.37
N VAL A 278 -4.99 -18.89 21.65
CA VAL A 278 -4.63 -17.47 21.46
C VAL A 278 -4.36 -17.15 19.99
N TYR A 279 -4.82 -15.99 19.53
CA TYR A 279 -4.87 -15.63 18.11
C TYR A 279 -4.45 -14.18 17.86
N SER A 280 -3.90 -13.95 16.65
CA SER A 280 -3.52 -12.61 16.23
C SER A 280 -4.71 -11.79 15.72
N THR A 281 -4.85 -10.54 16.17
CA THR A 281 -5.99 -9.65 15.82
C THR A 281 -5.56 -8.25 15.34
N PRO A 282 -6.42 -7.46 14.67
CA PRO A 282 -6.08 -6.11 14.19
C PRO A 282 -5.66 -5.09 15.25
N PHE A 283 -6.06 -5.26 16.50
CA PHE A 283 -5.61 -4.39 17.61
C PHE A 283 -4.20 -4.71 18.09
N GLU A 284 -3.59 -5.77 17.55
CA GLU A 284 -2.35 -6.36 18.02
C GLU A 284 -1.11 -5.81 17.31
N GLY A 285 -1.00 -4.48 17.24
CA GLY A 285 0.30 -3.83 17.03
C GLY A 285 1.30 -4.08 18.18
N SER A 286 0.98 -4.93 19.17
CA SER A 286 1.72 -5.12 20.42
C SER A 286 1.67 -6.56 20.95
N ARG A 287 2.59 -7.41 20.50
CA ARG A 287 3.29 -8.55 21.16
C ARG A 287 2.51 -9.63 21.97
N LEU A 288 1.21 -9.51 22.20
CA LEU A 288 0.43 -10.49 22.97
C LEU A 288 -0.82 -10.92 22.19
N PRO A 289 -1.00 -12.22 21.94
CA PRO A 289 -2.16 -12.74 21.22
C PRO A 289 -3.43 -12.69 22.06
N MET A 290 -4.59 -12.57 21.42
CA MET A 290 -5.90 -12.51 22.06
C MET A 290 -6.48 -13.91 22.32
N PRO A 291 -6.99 -14.21 23.52
CA PRO A 291 -7.68 -15.47 23.79
C PRO A 291 -8.90 -15.71 22.88
N GLY A 292 -9.15 -16.95 22.48
CA GLY A 292 -10.29 -17.32 21.60
C GLY A 292 -11.64 -16.92 22.18
N VAL A 293 -11.81 -17.10 23.49
CA VAL A 293 -13.02 -16.66 24.22
C VAL A 293 -13.25 -15.14 24.12
N GLU A 294 -12.17 -14.34 24.09
CA GLU A 294 -12.24 -12.88 23.96
C GLU A 294 -12.52 -12.46 22.51
N VAL A 295 -11.97 -13.17 21.52
CA VAL A 295 -12.34 -12.98 20.10
C VAL A 295 -13.84 -13.17 19.91
N ASN A 296 -14.41 -14.26 20.44
CA ASN A 296 -15.85 -14.49 20.37
C ASN A 296 -16.66 -13.46 21.17
N ALA A 297 -16.15 -12.93 22.30
CA ALA A 297 -16.77 -11.82 23.02
C ALA A 297 -16.90 -10.58 22.12
N HIS A 298 -15.89 -10.25 21.31
CA HIS A 298 -15.98 -9.18 20.31
C HIS A 298 -17.00 -9.47 19.21
N VAL A 299 -17.16 -10.72 18.79
CA VAL A 299 -18.21 -11.11 17.81
C VAL A 299 -19.60 -10.86 18.41
N ILE A 300 -19.85 -11.34 19.63
CA ILE A 300 -21.12 -11.16 20.34
C ILE A 300 -21.42 -9.67 20.53
N ASP A 301 -20.45 -8.88 20.98
CA ASP A 301 -20.62 -7.42 21.11
C ASP A 301 -20.87 -6.75 19.75
N THR A 302 -20.20 -7.17 18.68
CA THR A 302 -20.46 -6.65 17.31
C THR A 302 -21.91 -6.93 16.89
N LEU A 303 -22.41 -8.14 17.13
CA LEU A 303 -23.78 -8.54 16.81
C LEU A 303 -24.83 -7.79 17.62
N LEU A 304 -24.65 -7.68 18.94
CA LEU A 304 -25.62 -7.03 19.84
C LEU A 304 -25.63 -5.50 19.69
N SER A 305 -24.46 -4.91 19.50
CA SER A 305 -24.31 -3.46 19.33
C SER A 305 -24.77 -2.95 17.97
N GLN A 306 -24.94 -3.86 17.00
CA GLN A 306 -25.23 -3.56 15.60
C GLN A 306 -24.20 -2.62 14.96
N GLN A 307 -22.98 -2.57 15.52
CA GLN A 307 -21.91 -1.73 15.02
C GLN A 307 -21.06 -2.47 14.00
N PHE A 308 -21.71 -2.84 12.90
CA PHE A 308 -21.09 -3.59 11.81
C PHE A 308 -20.12 -2.74 10.99
N ILE A 309 -19.07 -3.39 10.49
CA ILE A 309 -18.14 -2.81 9.52
C ILE A 309 -18.55 -3.29 8.13
N TYR A 310 -18.72 -2.36 7.20
CA TYR A 310 -19.13 -2.63 5.82
C TYR A 310 -17.94 -2.46 4.88
N ARG A 311 -17.57 -3.54 4.17
CA ARG A 311 -16.54 -3.47 3.13
C ARG A 311 -17.15 -3.00 1.81
N TRP A 312 -16.51 -2.03 1.18
CA TRP A 312 -16.95 -1.60 -0.14
C TRP A 312 -16.70 -2.68 -1.19
N PRO A 313 -17.60 -2.84 -2.18
CA PRO A 313 -17.38 -3.77 -3.27
C PRO A 313 -16.05 -3.51 -3.99
N VAL A 314 -15.32 -4.56 -4.35
CA VAL A 314 -14.04 -4.44 -5.06
C VAL A 314 -14.15 -3.63 -6.35
N ILE A 315 -15.30 -3.72 -7.04
CA ILE A 315 -15.59 -2.94 -8.26
C ILE A 315 -15.62 -1.45 -7.95
N LEU A 316 -16.25 -1.04 -6.84
CA LEU A 316 -16.29 0.36 -6.43
C LEU A 316 -14.88 0.85 -6.08
N GLY A 317 -14.09 0.02 -5.38
CA GLY A 317 -12.67 0.29 -5.12
C GLY A 317 -11.88 0.56 -6.41
N ALA A 318 -12.01 -0.32 -7.41
CA ALA A 318 -11.33 -0.18 -8.69
C ALA A 318 -11.77 1.06 -9.49
N VAL A 319 -13.06 1.43 -9.45
CA VAL A 319 -13.58 2.66 -10.07
C VAL A 319 -12.99 3.90 -9.38
N VAL A 320 -12.94 3.92 -8.05
CA VAL A 320 -12.30 4.99 -7.27
C VAL A 320 -10.80 5.08 -7.58
N THR A 321 -10.11 3.94 -7.69
CA THR A 321 -8.70 3.88 -8.12
C THR A 321 -8.48 4.48 -9.51
N LEU A 322 -9.36 4.16 -10.47
CA LEU A 322 -9.30 4.70 -11.83
C LEU A 322 -9.53 6.23 -11.81
N PHE A 323 -10.53 6.69 -11.07
CA PHE A 323 -10.85 8.11 -10.94
C PHE A 323 -9.71 8.91 -10.31
N ILE A 324 -9.11 8.42 -9.23
CA ILE A 324 -7.98 9.06 -8.55
C ILE A 324 -6.74 9.09 -9.45
N GLY A 325 -6.46 8.02 -10.20
CA GLY A 325 -5.37 8.01 -11.18
C GLY A 325 -5.58 9.01 -12.32
N LEU A 326 -6.82 9.14 -12.83
CA LEU A 326 -7.15 10.15 -13.85
C LEU A 326 -7.02 11.58 -13.31
N LEU A 327 -7.43 11.81 -12.06
CA LEU A 327 -7.26 13.09 -11.39
C LEU A 327 -5.77 13.43 -11.22
N ALA A 328 -4.93 12.46 -10.84
CA ALA A 328 -3.47 12.61 -10.76
C ALA A 328 -2.85 12.96 -12.11
N TYR A 329 -3.33 12.32 -13.19
CA TYR A 329 -2.94 12.65 -14.54
C TYR A 329 -3.29 14.11 -14.89
N VAL A 330 -4.49 14.59 -14.53
CA VAL A 330 -4.88 16.01 -14.72
C VAL A 330 -3.95 16.94 -13.95
N PHE A 331 -3.59 16.61 -12.71
CA PHE A 331 -2.65 17.41 -11.92
C PHE A 331 -1.26 17.48 -12.56
N SER A 332 -0.73 16.36 -13.05
CA SER A 332 0.54 16.34 -13.79
C SER A 332 0.54 17.24 -15.04
N GLY A 333 -0.66 17.56 -15.54
CA GLY A 333 -0.89 18.49 -16.63
C GLY A 333 -0.58 19.95 -16.31
N ILE A 334 -0.60 20.34 -15.04
CA ILE A 334 -0.51 21.74 -14.58
C ILE A 334 0.93 22.28 -14.80
N PRO A 335 1.09 23.44 -15.48
CA PRO A 335 2.42 23.96 -15.84
C PRO A 335 3.20 24.54 -14.65
N VAL A 336 2.57 24.71 -13.49
CA VAL A 336 3.17 25.24 -12.26
C VAL A 336 3.54 24.06 -11.35
N PRO A 337 4.82 23.63 -11.26
CA PRO A 337 5.18 22.38 -10.60
C PRO A 337 4.85 22.33 -9.10
N PHE A 338 5.00 23.47 -8.42
CA PHE A 338 4.68 23.57 -6.99
C PHE A 338 3.19 23.35 -6.74
N LEU A 339 2.31 24.04 -7.48
CA LEU A 339 0.86 23.87 -7.38
C LEU A 339 0.43 22.44 -7.73
N SER A 340 0.97 21.90 -8.81
CA SER A 340 0.76 20.51 -9.27
C SER A 340 1.04 19.50 -8.15
N LEU A 341 2.22 19.62 -7.53
CA LEU A 341 2.65 18.74 -6.44
C LEU A 341 1.81 18.95 -5.17
N THR A 342 1.48 20.20 -4.82
CA THR A 342 0.62 20.50 -3.67
C THR A 342 -0.78 19.91 -3.83
N LEU A 343 -1.37 19.97 -5.03
CA LEU A 343 -2.68 19.38 -5.30
C LEU A 343 -2.66 17.85 -5.23
N ALA A 344 -1.63 17.21 -5.80
CA ALA A 344 -1.47 15.76 -5.73
C ALA A 344 -1.28 15.30 -4.28
N PHE A 345 -0.37 15.93 -3.54
CA PHE A 345 -0.09 15.59 -2.15
C PHE A 345 -1.28 15.89 -1.23
N GLY A 346 -1.91 17.05 -1.40
CA GLY A 346 -3.11 17.44 -0.66
C GLY A 346 -4.29 16.50 -0.91
N SER A 347 -4.46 16.01 -2.14
CA SER A 347 -5.48 14.99 -2.46
C SER A 347 -5.18 13.65 -1.79
N GLY A 348 -3.91 13.24 -1.73
CA GLY A 348 -3.49 12.04 -1.01
C GLY A 348 -3.78 12.13 0.50
N LEU A 349 -3.43 13.26 1.13
CA LEU A 349 -3.77 13.52 2.53
C LEU A 349 -5.28 13.60 2.77
N GLY A 350 -6.01 14.27 1.88
CA GLY A 350 -7.47 14.35 1.93
C GLY A 350 -8.13 12.98 1.82
N TYR A 351 -7.61 12.11 0.94
CA TYR A 351 -8.09 10.74 0.79
C TYR A 351 -7.80 9.88 2.03
N LEU A 352 -6.59 9.98 2.60
CA LEU A 352 -6.26 9.33 3.87
C LEU A 352 -7.15 9.82 5.03
N GLY A 353 -7.45 11.12 5.08
CA GLY A 353 -8.39 11.69 6.04
C GLY A 353 -9.81 11.15 5.85
N LEU A 354 -10.28 11.06 4.61
CA LEU A 354 -11.58 10.46 4.27
C LEU A 354 -11.64 8.98 4.65
N TRP A 355 -10.58 8.24 4.37
CA TRP A 355 -10.45 6.82 4.73
C TRP A 355 -10.54 6.62 6.25
N ALA A 356 -9.77 7.38 7.02
CA ALA A 356 -9.82 7.31 8.49
C ALA A 356 -11.19 7.73 9.04
N PHE A 357 -11.79 8.78 8.46
CA PHE A 357 -13.13 9.23 8.83
C PHE A 357 -14.21 8.18 8.53
N ALA A 358 -14.17 7.58 7.34
CA ALA A 358 -15.11 6.55 6.90
C ALA A 358 -15.03 5.31 7.80
N PHE A 359 -13.83 4.85 8.17
CA PHE A 359 -13.68 3.72 9.07
C PHE A 359 -14.16 4.04 10.50
N ASN A 360 -13.74 5.18 11.06
CA ASN A 360 -14.00 5.51 12.46
C ASN A 360 -15.45 5.94 12.72
N THR A 361 -16.06 6.67 11.78
CA THR A 361 -17.39 7.27 11.97
C THR A 361 -18.46 6.48 11.25
N LEU A 362 -18.23 6.15 9.98
CA LEU A 362 -19.21 5.46 9.14
C LEU A 362 -19.10 3.93 9.21
N ARG A 363 -18.01 3.40 9.79
CA ARG A 363 -17.70 1.96 9.87
C ARG A 363 -17.62 1.33 8.49
N ILE A 364 -17.04 2.07 7.56
CA ILE A 364 -16.84 1.64 6.19
C ILE A 364 -15.37 1.31 6.00
N GLU A 365 -15.10 0.09 5.57
CA GLU A 365 -13.78 -0.36 5.12
C GLU A 365 -13.61 -0.02 3.64
N MET A 366 -12.89 1.08 3.37
CA MET A 366 -12.51 1.54 2.02
C MET A 366 -11.11 1.03 1.65
N TYR A 367 -10.92 0.65 0.39
CA TYR A 367 -9.61 0.37 -0.18
C TYR A 367 -8.75 1.63 -0.21
N VAL A 368 -7.51 1.56 0.27
CA VAL A 368 -6.63 2.74 0.39
C VAL A 368 -5.36 2.62 -0.43
N VAL A 369 -4.84 1.40 -0.60
CA VAL A 369 -3.53 1.16 -1.20
C VAL A 369 -3.58 1.42 -2.70
N ALA A 370 -4.49 0.76 -3.41
CA ALA A 370 -4.57 0.92 -4.87
C ALA A 370 -4.85 2.37 -5.31
N PRO A 371 -5.79 3.11 -4.68
CA PRO A 371 -5.97 4.53 -4.94
C PRO A 371 -4.71 5.39 -4.74
N LEU A 372 -3.95 5.18 -3.66
CA LEU A 372 -2.72 5.95 -3.39
C LEU A 372 -1.59 5.59 -4.37
N VAL A 373 -1.46 4.32 -4.73
CA VAL A 373 -0.53 3.87 -5.78
C VAL A 373 -0.91 4.49 -7.12
N SER A 374 -2.19 4.52 -7.47
CA SER A 374 -2.69 5.15 -8.71
C SER A 374 -2.52 6.66 -8.70
N LEU A 375 -2.71 7.34 -7.55
CA LEU A 375 -2.39 8.76 -7.39
C LEU A 375 -0.90 9.01 -7.64
N THR A 376 -0.03 8.19 -7.05
CA THR A 376 1.43 8.35 -7.13
C THR A 376 1.94 8.08 -8.54
N LEU A 377 1.60 6.94 -9.14
CA LEU A 377 2.08 6.56 -10.47
C LEU A 377 1.37 7.35 -11.58
N GLY A 378 0.08 7.64 -11.42
CA GLY A 378 -0.69 8.50 -12.32
C GLY A 378 -0.17 9.94 -12.36
N TYR A 379 0.49 10.40 -11.29
CA TYR A 379 1.20 11.69 -11.26
C TYR A 379 2.64 11.60 -11.77
N ALA A 380 3.40 10.61 -11.29
CA ALA A 380 4.85 10.53 -11.51
C ALA A 380 5.20 10.17 -12.96
N VAL A 381 4.52 9.20 -13.56
CA VAL A 381 4.83 8.71 -14.92
C VAL A 381 4.70 9.84 -15.97
N PRO A 382 3.57 10.58 -16.06
CA PRO A 382 3.46 11.66 -17.04
C PRO A 382 4.42 12.84 -16.74
N SER A 383 4.69 13.11 -15.45
CA SER A 383 5.59 14.19 -15.04
C SER A 383 7.02 13.93 -15.49
N VAL A 384 7.52 12.70 -15.28
CA VAL A 384 8.86 12.27 -15.72
C VAL A 384 8.95 12.27 -17.25
N GLU A 385 7.94 11.73 -17.93
CA GLU A 385 7.91 11.72 -19.39
C GLU A 385 7.95 13.14 -19.95
N ARG A 386 7.15 14.06 -19.42
CA ARG A 386 7.16 15.47 -19.82
C ARG A 386 8.53 16.11 -19.60
N ALA A 387 9.14 15.90 -18.43
CA ALA A 387 10.46 16.42 -18.13
C ALA A 387 11.53 15.90 -19.10
N ILE A 388 11.54 14.61 -19.42
CA ILE A 388 12.46 14.01 -20.41
C ILE A 388 12.24 14.66 -21.78
N SER A 389 11.00 14.87 -22.15
CA SER A 389 10.62 15.38 -23.47
C SER A 389 10.99 16.84 -23.67
N GLU A 390 10.80 17.65 -22.64
CA GLU A 390 11.27 19.02 -22.59
C GLU A 390 12.79 19.10 -22.73
N GLN A 391 13.53 18.19 -22.08
CA GLN A 391 14.99 18.11 -22.20
C GLN A 391 15.44 17.68 -23.60
N VAL A 392 14.78 16.69 -24.19
CA VAL A 392 15.07 16.21 -25.56
C VAL A 392 14.81 17.31 -26.58
N GLU A 393 13.68 18.02 -26.48
CA GLU A 393 13.36 19.13 -27.38
C GLU A 393 14.32 20.30 -27.17
N LYS A 394 14.71 20.63 -25.93
CA LYS A 394 15.71 21.67 -25.64
C LYS A 394 17.07 21.34 -26.28
N ARG A 395 17.54 20.09 -26.16
CA ARG A 395 18.78 19.63 -26.82
C ARG A 395 18.68 19.68 -28.34
N ARG A 396 17.55 19.24 -28.90
CA ARG A 396 17.30 19.29 -30.35
C ARG A 396 17.33 20.72 -30.87
N VAL A 397 16.63 21.65 -30.20
CA VAL A 397 16.60 23.06 -30.58
C VAL A 397 18.01 23.65 -30.49
N ARG A 398 18.74 23.41 -29.39
CA ARG A 398 20.13 23.83 -29.23
C ARG A 398 21.02 23.35 -30.39
N GLY A 399 20.99 22.05 -30.72
CA GLY A 399 21.81 21.49 -31.80
C GLY A 399 21.43 21.97 -33.21
N ILE A 400 20.23 22.54 -33.41
CA ILE A 400 19.89 23.23 -34.67
C ILE A 400 20.58 24.59 -34.70
N PHE A 401 20.53 25.36 -33.62
CA PHE A 401 21.16 26.68 -33.54
C PHE A 401 22.70 26.61 -33.61
N GLU A 402 23.32 25.59 -33.03
CA GLU A 402 24.78 25.35 -33.09
C GLU A 402 25.30 25.14 -34.53
N ARG A 403 24.43 24.89 -35.52
CA ARG A 403 24.82 24.81 -36.94
C ARG A 403 24.88 26.16 -37.65
N PHE A 404 24.28 27.20 -37.07
CA PHE A 404 24.13 28.51 -37.70
C PHE A 404 24.90 29.62 -36.97
N VAL A 405 25.24 29.40 -35.70
CA VAL A 405 25.97 30.35 -34.85
C VAL A 405 26.92 29.59 -33.93
N SER A 406 27.99 30.24 -33.47
CA SER A 406 28.97 29.60 -32.60
C SER A 406 28.33 29.11 -31.28
N PRO A 407 28.89 28.07 -30.62
CA PRO A 407 28.35 27.53 -29.37
C PRO A 407 28.13 28.60 -28.28
N GLU A 408 29.05 29.57 -28.19
CA GLU A 408 28.99 30.68 -27.24
C GLU A 408 27.82 31.62 -27.54
N MET A 409 27.51 31.82 -28.83
CA MET A 409 26.37 32.61 -29.27
C MET A 409 25.04 31.89 -28.98
N VAL A 410 24.99 30.57 -29.13
CA VAL A 410 23.79 29.76 -28.78
C VAL A 410 23.50 29.88 -27.28
N GLU A 411 24.51 29.78 -26.44
CA GLU A 411 24.37 29.91 -24.99
C GLU A 411 23.84 31.30 -24.60
N GLN A 412 24.38 32.36 -25.21
CA GLN A 412 23.86 33.71 -25.01
C GLN A 412 22.42 33.88 -25.50
N MET A 413 22.04 33.30 -26.64
CA MET A 413 20.68 33.35 -27.15
C MET A 413 19.68 32.58 -26.28
N ILE A 414 20.13 31.50 -25.63
CA ILE A 414 19.30 30.74 -24.67
C ILE A 414 19.08 31.55 -23.39
N ASP A 415 20.11 32.22 -22.86
CA ASP A 415 20.04 32.95 -21.59
C ASP A 415 19.41 34.34 -21.72
N ARG A 416 19.75 35.09 -22.78
CA ARG A 416 19.34 36.49 -22.98
C ARG A 416 18.25 36.67 -24.05
N GLY A 417 17.83 35.59 -24.71
CA GLY A 417 16.82 35.65 -25.77
C GLY A 417 17.25 36.54 -26.95
N LEU A 418 16.33 37.34 -27.47
CA LEU A 418 16.57 38.24 -28.62
C LEU A 418 17.62 39.34 -28.34
N GLU A 419 17.94 39.62 -27.07
CA GLU A 419 18.95 40.63 -26.73
C GLU A 419 20.36 40.20 -27.12
N ALA A 420 20.64 38.89 -27.17
CA ALA A 420 21.92 38.36 -27.63
C ALA A 420 22.22 38.70 -29.10
N VAL A 421 21.18 38.91 -29.91
CA VAL A 421 21.30 39.19 -31.36
C VAL A 421 21.29 40.69 -31.65
N ARG A 422 21.14 41.53 -30.63
CA ARG A 422 21.09 42.99 -30.81
C ARG A 422 22.50 43.51 -31.04
N GLY A 423 22.76 44.00 -32.26
CA GLY A 423 24.07 44.57 -32.61
C GLY A 423 24.48 45.68 -31.65
N GLN A 424 25.66 45.55 -31.07
CA GLN A 424 26.25 46.51 -30.14
C GLN A 424 27.53 47.12 -30.74
N ARG A 425 27.80 48.39 -30.45
CA ARG A 425 29.12 48.99 -30.72
C ARG A 425 30.09 48.49 -29.66
N ALA A 426 31.11 47.77 -30.09
CA ALA A 426 32.18 47.27 -29.23
C ALA A 426 33.54 47.55 -29.88
N GLU A 427 34.56 47.70 -29.05
CA GLU A 427 35.95 47.70 -29.49
C GLU A 427 36.35 46.25 -29.77
N LEU A 428 36.78 45.94 -30.99
CA LEU A 428 37.14 44.58 -31.40
C LEU A 428 38.59 44.55 -31.86
N THR A 429 39.29 43.44 -31.62
CA THR A 429 40.50 43.13 -32.37
C THR A 429 40.15 42.17 -33.49
N ILE A 430 40.45 42.57 -34.72
CA ILE A 430 40.16 41.78 -35.92
C ILE A 430 41.46 41.14 -36.42
N MET A 431 41.40 39.85 -36.73
CA MET A 431 42.47 39.08 -37.32
C MET A 431 42.06 38.65 -38.73
N PHE A 432 42.93 38.92 -39.69
CA PHE A 432 42.86 38.39 -41.03
C PHE A 432 44.04 37.44 -41.24
N SER A 433 43.79 36.26 -41.79
CA SER A 433 44.81 35.29 -42.15
C SER A 433 44.52 34.77 -43.54
N ASP A 434 45.53 34.73 -44.40
CA ASP A 434 45.39 34.36 -45.79
C ASP A 434 46.58 33.51 -46.25
N ILE A 435 46.38 32.62 -47.21
CA ILE A 435 47.40 31.70 -47.71
C ILE A 435 48.24 32.41 -48.78
N ARG A 436 49.55 32.49 -48.55
CA ARG A 436 50.46 33.11 -49.53
C ARG A 436 50.52 32.29 -50.83
N GLY A 437 50.13 32.92 -51.94
CA GLY A 437 50.27 32.34 -53.29
C GLY A 437 49.20 31.29 -53.65
N PHE A 438 48.09 31.25 -52.91
CA PHE A 438 47.00 30.30 -53.12
C PHE A 438 46.38 30.35 -54.52
N THR A 439 46.29 31.53 -55.14
CA THR A 439 45.76 31.66 -56.51
C THR A 439 46.57 30.82 -57.50
N THR A 440 47.90 30.87 -57.41
CA THR A 440 48.79 30.07 -58.26
C THR A 440 48.72 28.58 -57.92
N LEU A 441 48.53 28.23 -56.65
CA LEU A 441 48.36 26.85 -56.22
C LEU A 441 47.04 26.24 -56.74
N SER A 442 45.93 26.98 -56.62
CA SER A 442 44.60 26.53 -57.03
C SER A 442 44.45 26.40 -58.55
N GLU A 443 45.16 27.20 -59.34
CA GLU A 443 45.23 27.06 -60.81
C GLU A 443 45.94 25.76 -61.27
N GLN A 444 46.74 25.13 -60.41
CA GLN A 444 47.54 23.94 -60.73
C GLN A 444 46.95 22.64 -60.18
N MET A 445 45.80 22.71 -59.51
CA MET A 445 45.19 21.59 -58.78
C MET A 445 43.77 21.31 -59.27
N SER A 446 43.28 20.09 -59.01
CA SER A 446 41.87 19.78 -59.26
C SER A 446 40.98 20.49 -58.23
N PRO A 447 39.73 20.86 -58.56
CA PRO A 447 38.83 21.50 -57.61
C PRO A 447 38.61 20.69 -56.32
N ASP A 448 38.55 19.37 -56.42
CA ASP A 448 38.36 18.48 -55.26
C ASP A 448 39.59 18.51 -54.33
N ASP A 449 40.81 18.52 -54.89
CA ASP A 449 42.04 18.61 -54.12
C ASP A 449 42.22 20.00 -53.47
N VAL A 450 41.82 21.08 -54.16
CA VAL A 450 41.82 22.44 -53.60
C VAL A 450 40.87 22.53 -52.41
N VAL A 451 39.65 22.00 -52.53
CA VAL A 451 38.67 21.99 -51.45
C VAL A 451 39.14 21.15 -50.26
N ALA A 452 39.77 19.99 -50.51
CA ALA A 452 40.30 19.14 -49.45
C ALA A 452 41.39 19.85 -48.63
N ILE A 453 42.39 20.45 -49.30
CA ILE A 453 43.47 21.20 -48.63
C ILE A 453 42.93 22.42 -47.90
N LEU A 454 41.98 23.12 -48.53
CA LEU A 454 41.37 24.31 -47.93
C LEU A 454 40.63 23.93 -46.65
N ASN A 455 39.80 22.89 -46.66
CA ASN A 455 39.08 22.44 -45.46
C ASN A 455 40.03 21.99 -44.34
N GLU A 456 41.13 21.32 -44.66
CA GLU A 456 42.14 20.91 -43.68
C GLU A 456 42.84 22.13 -43.06
N TYR A 457 43.35 23.05 -43.89
CA TYR A 457 44.00 24.28 -43.43
C TYR A 457 43.06 25.14 -42.59
N LEU A 458 41.86 25.43 -43.13
CA LEU A 458 40.86 26.24 -42.45
C LEU A 458 40.45 25.60 -41.13
N GLY A 459 40.30 24.28 -41.07
CA GLY A 459 39.98 23.55 -39.83
C GLY A 459 41.03 23.77 -38.75
N VAL A 460 42.31 23.51 -39.05
CA VAL A 460 43.42 23.66 -38.09
C VAL A 460 43.52 25.10 -37.57
N MET A 461 43.45 26.09 -38.47
CA MET A 461 43.55 27.50 -38.09
C MET A 461 42.32 27.97 -37.29
N SER A 462 41.14 27.45 -37.60
CA SER A 462 39.89 27.74 -36.89
C SER A 462 39.92 27.22 -35.45
N ASP A 463 40.44 26.01 -35.24
CA ASP A 463 40.57 25.41 -33.90
C ASP A 463 41.49 26.24 -32.99
N VAL A 464 42.59 26.77 -33.53
CA VAL A 464 43.49 27.66 -32.80
C VAL A 464 42.78 28.97 -32.44
N ILE A 465 42.04 29.57 -33.37
CA ILE A 465 41.27 30.80 -33.13
C ILE A 465 40.26 30.58 -32.00
N HIS A 466 39.48 29.50 -32.04
CA HIS A 466 38.52 29.17 -30.99
C HIS A 466 39.19 28.90 -29.64
N ARG A 467 40.36 28.23 -29.61
CA ARG A 467 41.12 27.96 -28.37
C ARG A 467 41.56 29.22 -27.63
N HIS A 468 41.85 30.30 -28.37
CA HIS A 468 42.18 31.61 -27.79
C HIS A 468 40.95 32.48 -27.49
N GLY A 469 39.75 31.99 -27.79
CA GLY A 469 38.49 32.69 -27.57
C GLY A 469 38.12 33.66 -28.70
N GLY A 470 38.62 33.45 -29.91
CA GLY A 470 38.21 34.19 -31.10
C GLY A 470 36.92 33.63 -31.72
N THR A 471 36.16 34.52 -32.34
CA THR A 471 34.95 34.18 -33.10
C THR A 471 35.21 34.37 -34.58
N ILE A 472 34.94 33.35 -35.38
CA ILE A 472 35.09 33.43 -36.84
C ILE A 472 33.86 34.11 -37.42
N ASP A 473 34.06 35.18 -38.17
CA ASP A 473 32.98 35.90 -38.85
C ASP A 473 32.60 35.18 -40.14
N LYS A 474 33.61 34.89 -40.97
CA LYS A 474 33.45 34.30 -42.29
C LYS A 474 34.76 33.74 -42.85
N TYR A 475 34.60 32.91 -43.87
CA TYR A 475 35.65 32.50 -44.79
C TYR A 475 35.41 33.17 -46.15
N GLU A 476 36.43 33.81 -46.72
CA GLU A 476 36.39 34.41 -48.06
C GLU A 476 37.47 33.77 -48.92
N GLY A 477 37.18 32.61 -49.51
CA GLY A 477 38.18 31.82 -50.23
C GLY A 477 39.19 31.19 -49.25
N ASP A 478 40.45 31.55 -49.39
CA ASP A 478 41.59 31.20 -48.53
C ASP A 478 41.76 32.10 -47.30
N LEU A 479 41.01 33.20 -47.24
CA LEU A 479 41.05 34.14 -46.13
C LEU A 479 40.11 33.72 -44.98
N ILE A 480 40.65 33.77 -43.76
CA ILE A 480 39.90 33.69 -42.49
C ILE A 480 39.79 35.08 -41.90
N MET A 481 38.55 35.51 -41.62
CA MET A 481 38.27 36.69 -40.81
C MET A 481 37.74 36.27 -39.45
N ALA A 482 38.45 36.66 -38.38
CA ALA A 482 38.04 36.43 -37.01
C ALA A 482 38.09 37.72 -36.20
N PHE A 483 37.25 37.81 -35.18
CA PHE A 483 37.27 38.92 -34.23
C PHE A 483 37.32 38.40 -32.79
N PHE A 484 37.90 39.23 -31.93
CA PHE A 484 38.04 39.02 -30.49
C PHE A 484 37.32 40.15 -29.76
N ASN A 485 36.91 39.92 -28.50
CA ASN A 485 36.03 40.78 -27.69
C ASN A 485 34.52 40.72 -28.01
N ALA A 486 34.09 39.79 -28.86
CA ALA A 486 32.68 39.49 -29.09
C ALA A 486 32.49 37.99 -29.42
N PRO A 487 31.36 37.36 -29.07
CA PRO A 487 30.17 37.92 -28.40
C PRO A 487 30.35 38.13 -26.88
N LEU A 488 31.43 37.63 -26.29
CA LEU A 488 31.77 37.83 -24.88
C LEU A 488 32.85 38.93 -24.73
N PRO A 489 32.71 39.85 -23.76
CA PRO A 489 33.74 40.84 -23.48
C PRO A 489 35.00 40.17 -22.91
N GLN A 490 36.15 40.53 -23.45
CA GLN A 490 37.48 40.04 -23.15
C GLN A 490 38.40 41.26 -22.97
N SER A 491 38.74 41.63 -21.74
CA SER A 491 39.62 42.80 -21.49
C SER A 491 41.02 42.65 -22.10
N ASP A 492 41.43 41.42 -22.41
CA ASP A 492 42.71 41.06 -23.03
C ASP A 492 42.57 40.66 -24.51
N HIS A 493 41.49 41.07 -25.19
CA HIS A 493 41.19 40.67 -26.57
C HIS A 493 42.35 40.88 -27.56
N ALA A 494 43.10 41.98 -27.44
CA ALA A 494 44.26 42.24 -28.29
C ALA A 494 45.40 41.24 -28.05
N LYS A 495 45.62 40.83 -26.80
CA LYS A 495 46.63 39.82 -26.43
C LYS A 495 46.24 38.44 -26.95
N ARG A 496 44.98 38.07 -26.82
CA ARG A 496 44.42 36.80 -27.34
C ARG A 496 44.55 36.71 -28.85
N ALA A 497 44.19 37.78 -29.56
CA ALA A 497 44.34 37.85 -31.01
C ALA A 497 45.80 37.68 -31.44
N LEU A 498 46.73 38.33 -30.74
CA LEU A 498 48.16 38.19 -30.99
C LEU A 498 48.66 36.76 -30.72
N GLN A 499 48.22 36.13 -29.62
CA GLN A 499 48.57 34.76 -29.29
C GLN A 499 48.04 33.76 -30.33
N ALA A 500 46.78 33.93 -30.76
CA ALA A 500 46.18 33.14 -31.84
C ALA A 500 46.95 33.31 -33.16
N ALA A 501 47.30 34.54 -33.52
CA ALA A 501 48.06 34.82 -34.74
C ALA A 501 49.46 34.19 -34.70
N ILE A 502 50.15 34.25 -33.55
CA ILE A 502 51.46 33.61 -33.36
C ILE A 502 51.35 32.09 -33.49
N GLU A 503 50.36 31.48 -32.84
CA GLU A 503 50.17 30.02 -32.88
C GLU A 503 49.77 29.53 -34.28
N ASN A 504 48.92 30.27 -34.99
CA ASN A 504 48.58 30.01 -36.40
C ASN A 504 49.79 30.14 -37.31
N ALA A 505 50.65 31.16 -37.10
CA ALA A 505 51.87 31.32 -37.87
C ALA A 505 52.88 30.17 -37.62
N LEU A 506 52.94 29.65 -36.38
CA LEU A 506 53.76 28.49 -36.03
C LEU A 506 53.23 27.20 -36.67
N HIS A 507 51.92 26.94 -36.60
CA HIS A 507 51.29 25.80 -37.26
C HIS A 507 51.47 25.88 -38.77
N SER A 508 51.22 27.04 -39.39
CA SER A 508 51.41 27.25 -40.83
C SER A 508 52.85 26.97 -41.29
N ARG A 509 53.85 27.31 -40.47
CA ARG A 509 55.26 27.01 -40.75
C ARG A 509 55.60 25.52 -40.64
N GLN A 510 55.00 24.81 -39.69
CA GLN A 510 55.17 23.36 -39.56
C GLN A 510 54.53 22.62 -40.73
N THR A 511 53.31 23.00 -41.13
CA THR A 511 52.61 22.43 -42.28
C THR A 511 53.35 22.74 -43.59
N ALA A 512 53.83 23.98 -43.79
CA ALA A 512 54.64 24.35 -44.95
C ALA A 512 55.98 23.60 -45.01
N GLY A 513 56.63 23.35 -43.86
CA GLY A 513 57.86 22.56 -43.76
C GLY A 513 57.68 21.08 -44.11
N GLN A 514 56.50 20.51 -43.82
CA GLN A 514 56.17 19.12 -44.17
C GLN A 514 55.83 18.95 -45.66
N VAL A 515 55.11 19.91 -46.25
CA VAL A 515 54.79 19.92 -47.70
C VAL A 515 56.05 20.12 -48.55
N GLY A 516 56.99 20.96 -48.10
CA GLY A 516 58.27 21.20 -48.78
C GLY A 516 59.23 20.00 -48.81
N GLN A 517 59.07 19.00 -47.92
CA GLN A 517 59.90 17.80 -47.89
C GLN A 517 59.30 16.59 -48.62
N THR A 518 57.98 16.53 -48.79
CA THR A 518 57.28 15.35 -49.33
C THR A 518 56.74 15.53 -50.74
N GLY A 519 56.69 16.76 -51.27
CA GLY A 519 56.24 17.04 -52.64
C GLY A 519 54.79 16.65 -52.93
N LYS A 520 54.01 16.33 -51.90
CA LYS A 520 52.59 16.03 -51.95
C LYS A 520 51.90 16.70 -50.76
N PRO A 521 50.64 17.15 -50.89
CA PRO A 521 49.85 17.55 -49.74
C PRO A 521 49.73 16.38 -48.75
N PRO A 522 49.64 16.64 -47.43
CA PRO A 522 49.40 15.59 -46.45
C PRO A 522 48.13 14.82 -46.79
N HIS A 523 48.15 13.50 -46.58
CA HIS A 523 46.97 12.66 -46.77
C HIS A 523 45.94 12.91 -45.65
N PRO A 524 44.63 12.90 -45.97
CA PRO A 524 43.59 13.05 -44.96
C PRO A 524 43.59 11.85 -44.00
N VAL A 525 43.51 12.13 -42.71
CA VAL A 525 43.21 11.14 -41.65
C VAL A 525 41.71 11.01 -41.48
#